data_AF-A0A9D5MDA5-F1
#
_entry.id   AF-A0A9D5MDA5-F1
#
_cell.length_a   1.000
_cell.length_b   1.000
_cell.length_c   1.000
_cell.angle_alpha   90.00
_cell.angle_beta   90.00
_cell.angle_gamma   90.00
#
_symmetry.space_group_name_H-M   'P 1'
#
loop_
_entity.id
_entity.type
_entity.pdbx_description
1 polymer ?
#
loop_
_entity_poly.entity_id
_entity_poly.type
_entity_poly.pdbx_seq_one_letter_code
_entity_poly.pdbx_strand_id
1 'polypeptide(L)'
;MNIELIFENAHEDASLEGFLDRVAGVCFELEGVDDAFMTVVITDDQGIRTLNRDMRDVDRVTDVLSFPTVSYPAGKTAGQCPKRVRREYDPALGKCNLGDCVIDLEQARRQAEEFGHSLMRELGYLTAHSAFHLMGYDHMEDGDKRVMREMEKRAMRVLSLWRGDGSMDYDVLFKRACEALDNSYAPYSHFKVGACILTEDGSMFSGCNFENASLGATICAERCAASCAIAAGKRRFAAIAIAGESAPAWPCGICRQVLREFSPLSMPVIVGQKGGEYRVLTLEELLPRSFGPEDLQGKGE
;
A
#
# COMPACT_ATOMS: atom_id res chain seq x y z
N MET A 1 2.92 11.56 -14.02
CA MET A 1 3.52 10.31 -13.49
C MET A 1 4.95 10.59 -13.10
N ASN A 2 5.34 10.09 -11.94
CA ASN A 2 6.68 10.10 -11.34
C ASN A 2 7.50 8.88 -11.76
N ILE A 3 6.88 7.89 -12.40
CA ILE A 3 7.60 6.77 -13.01
C ILE A 3 7.27 6.60 -14.48
N GLU A 4 8.19 5.94 -15.18
CA GLU A 4 7.93 5.20 -16.42
C GLU A 4 8.13 3.71 -16.10
N LEU A 5 7.07 2.89 -16.19
CA LEU A 5 7.13 1.46 -15.86
C LEU A 5 7.36 0.63 -17.12
N ILE A 6 8.38 -0.21 -17.10
CA ILE A 6 8.74 -1.13 -18.18
C ILE A 6 8.72 -2.56 -17.63
N PHE A 7 8.06 -3.46 -18.34
CA PHE A 7 8.11 -4.90 -18.06
C PHE A 7 9.02 -5.58 -19.08
N GLU A 8 10.14 -6.13 -18.62
CA GLU A 8 10.99 -7.00 -19.42
C GLU A 8 10.78 -8.44 -18.94
N ASN A 9 10.17 -9.29 -19.79
CA ASN A 9 9.85 -10.69 -19.48
C ASN A 9 8.85 -10.91 -18.31
N ALA A 10 8.09 -9.89 -17.90
CA ALA A 10 7.03 -9.98 -16.89
C ALA A 10 5.66 -9.51 -17.44
N HIS A 11 4.55 -9.93 -16.84
CA HIS A 11 3.20 -9.56 -17.28
C HIS A 11 2.79 -8.17 -16.77
N GLU A 12 2.18 -7.36 -17.65
CA GLU A 12 1.62 -6.04 -17.33
C GLU A 12 0.47 -6.13 -16.31
N ASP A 13 0.57 -5.35 -15.24
CA ASP A 13 -0.54 -5.09 -14.31
C ASP A 13 -0.66 -3.57 -14.08
N ALA A 14 -1.72 -2.98 -14.61
CA ALA A 14 -2.00 -1.54 -14.49
C ALA A 14 -2.18 -1.07 -13.04
N SER A 15 -2.48 -1.98 -12.11
CA SER A 15 -2.56 -1.66 -10.68
C SER A 15 -1.18 -1.44 -10.04
N LEU A 16 -0.13 -2.05 -10.61
CA LEU A 16 1.24 -1.93 -10.13
C LEU A 16 1.83 -0.56 -10.47
N GLU A 17 1.61 -0.07 -11.70
CA GLU A 17 2.10 1.25 -12.13
C GLU A 17 1.60 2.38 -11.22
N GLY A 18 0.29 2.43 -10.98
CA GLY A 18 -0.29 3.45 -10.11
C GLY A 18 0.18 3.36 -8.66
N PHE A 19 0.55 2.16 -8.18
CA PHE A 19 1.12 1.99 -6.85
C PHE A 19 2.56 2.51 -6.80
N LEU A 20 3.43 2.06 -7.70
CA LEU A 20 4.84 2.44 -7.76
C LEU A 20 5.02 3.94 -8.05
N ASP A 21 4.14 4.53 -8.88
CA ASP A 21 4.08 5.97 -9.14
C ASP A 21 3.88 6.79 -7.86
N ARG A 22 3.00 6.31 -6.97
CA ARG A 22 2.79 6.92 -5.65
C ARG A 22 4.01 6.74 -4.74
N VAL A 23 4.64 5.57 -4.76
CA VAL A 23 5.86 5.32 -3.97
C VAL A 23 6.97 6.31 -4.35
N ALA A 24 7.27 6.41 -5.64
CA ALA A 24 8.26 7.35 -6.16
C ALA A 24 7.90 8.80 -5.82
N GLY A 25 6.64 9.19 -6.02
CA GLY A 25 6.15 10.53 -5.70
C GLY A 25 6.35 10.92 -4.24
N VAL A 26 6.05 10.02 -3.29
CA VAL A 26 6.29 10.26 -1.86
C VAL A 26 7.78 10.41 -1.57
N CYS A 27 8.64 9.60 -2.19
CA CYS A 27 10.09 9.71 -1.99
C CYS A 27 10.61 11.07 -2.50
N PHE A 28 10.15 11.51 -3.66
CA PHE A 28 10.54 12.79 -4.25
C PHE A 28 10.07 13.97 -3.39
N GLU A 29 8.83 13.93 -2.90
CA GLU A 29 8.29 14.95 -2.01
C GLU A 29 9.07 15.04 -0.69
N LEU A 30 9.41 13.88 -0.08
CA LEU A 30 10.19 13.84 1.16
C LEU A 30 11.60 14.43 1.00
N GLU A 31 12.20 14.29 -0.18
CA GLU A 31 13.50 14.88 -0.52
C GLU A 31 13.39 16.34 -0.98
N GLY A 32 12.18 16.82 -1.30
CA GLY A 32 11.96 18.17 -1.85
C GLY A 32 12.39 18.29 -3.32
N VAL A 33 12.17 17.24 -4.10
CA VAL A 33 12.43 17.20 -5.55
C VAL A 33 11.11 17.29 -6.29
N ASP A 34 10.92 18.40 -6.99
CA ASP A 34 9.77 18.63 -7.87
C ASP A 34 10.13 18.30 -9.33
N ASP A 35 9.09 18.10 -10.15
CA ASP A 35 9.22 17.92 -11.61
C ASP A 35 10.23 16.85 -12.02
N ALA A 36 10.25 15.71 -11.33
CA ALA A 36 11.15 14.60 -11.60
C ALA A 36 10.40 13.30 -11.93
N PHE A 37 11.12 12.36 -12.55
CA PHE A 37 10.69 10.99 -12.75
C PHE A 37 11.86 10.00 -12.64
N MET A 38 11.54 8.72 -12.46
CA MET A 38 12.49 7.60 -12.56
C MET A 38 11.90 6.48 -13.41
N THR A 39 12.75 5.69 -14.08
CA THR A 39 12.29 4.48 -14.78
C THR A 39 12.23 3.34 -13.77
N VAL A 40 11.18 2.54 -13.80
CA VAL A 40 11.12 1.27 -13.07
C VAL A 40 11.03 0.14 -14.08
N VAL A 41 12.02 -0.75 -14.08
CA VAL A 41 12.09 -1.93 -14.93
C VAL A 41 11.83 -3.16 -14.07
N ILE A 42 10.78 -3.90 -14.39
CA ILE A 42 10.45 -5.19 -13.76
C ILE A 42 11.02 -6.30 -14.63
N THR A 43 11.87 -7.15 -14.06
CA THR A 43 12.59 -8.23 -14.76
C THR A 43 12.59 -9.54 -13.95
N ASP A 44 13.14 -10.60 -14.54
CA ASP A 44 13.44 -11.89 -13.91
C ASP A 44 14.94 -12.04 -13.51
N ASP A 45 15.26 -13.20 -12.90
CA ASP A 45 16.61 -13.62 -12.46
C ASP A 45 17.66 -13.48 -13.60
N GLN A 46 17.28 -13.77 -14.84
CA GLN A 46 18.21 -13.70 -15.98
C GLN A 46 18.49 -12.27 -16.42
N GLY A 47 17.46 -11.43 -16.50
CA GLY A 47 17.58 -10.04 -16.90
C GLY A 47 18.39 -9.24 -15.88
N ILE A 48 18.08 -9.37 -14.57
CA ILE A 48 18.83 -8.61 -13.55
C ILE A 48 20.29 -9.08 -13.45
N ARG A 49 20.57 -10.38 -13.58
CA ARG A 49 21.95 -10.91 -13.60
C ARG A 49 22.73 -10.39 -14.80
N THR A 50 22.10 -10.33 -15.96
CA THR A 50 22.71 -9.78 -17.19
C THR A 50 23.03 -8.31 -17.01
N LEU A 51 22.09 -7.50 -16.53
CA LEU A 51 22.32 -6.08 -16.25
C LEU A 51 23.39 -5.87 -15.19
N ASN A 52 23.43 -6.69 -14.14
CA ASN A 52 24.45 -6.58 -13.09
C ASN A 52 25.86 -6.89 -13.62
N ARG A 53 25.99 -7.90 -14.47
CA ARG A 53 27.25 -8.23 -15.14
C ARG A 53 27.66 -7.11 -16.09
N ASP A 54 26.75 -6.66 -16.95
CA ASP A 54 27.09 -5.76 -18.05
C ASP A 54 27.35 -4.33 -17.54
N MET A 55 26.65 -3.89 -16.49
CA MET A 55 26.75 -2.52 -15.97
C MET A 55 27.69 -2.39 -14.76
N ARG A 56 27.92 -3.46 -13.99
CA ARG A 56 28.70 -3.43 -12.74
C ARG A 56 29.84 -4.46 -12.69
N ASP A 57 30.02 -5.28 -13.73
CA ASP A 57 30.99 -6.39 -13.76
C ASP A 57 30.76 -7.42 -12.63
N VAL A 58 29.49 -7.60 -12.22
CA VAL A 58 29.10 -8.57 -11.18
C VAL A 58 28.11 -9.60 -11.72
N ASP A 59 28.59 -10.83 -11.93
CA ASP A 59 27.76 -11.94 -12.43
C ASP A 59 26.97 -12.65 -11.32
N ARG A 60 26.04 -11.94 -10.70
CA ARG A 60 25.12 -12.49 -9.68
C ARG A 60 23.72 -11.89 -9.78
N VAL A 61 22.72 -12.67 -9.39
CA VAL A 61 21.35 -12.20 -9.19
C VAL A 61 21.29 -11.31 -7.95
N THR A 62 20.49 -10.24 -8.00
CA THR A 62 20.16 -9.38 -6.86
C THR A 62 18.67 -9.06 -6.91
N ASP A 63 18.14 -8.47 -5.85
CA ASP A 63 16.74 -8.00 -5.76
C ASP A 63 16.48 -6.69 -6.51
N VAL A 64 17.38 -5.71 -6.37
CA VAL A 64 17.24 -4.41 -7.02
C VAL A 64 18.59 -3.83 -7.46
N LEU A 65 18.59 -3.13 -8.60
CA LEU A 65 19.70 -2.29 -9.08
C LEU A 65 19.21 -0.86 -9.27
N SER A 66 20.09 0.10 -8.98
CA SER A 66 19.81 1.54 -9.14
C SER A 66 20.89 2.18 -10.02
N PHE A 67 20.48 2.89 -11.05
CA PHE A 67 21.36 3.54 -12.02
C PHE A 67 21.06 5.04 -12.09
N PRO A 68 21.69 5.86 -11.24
CA PRO A 68 21.45 7.31 -11.24
C PRO A 68 22.00 7.99 -12.49
N THR A 69 21.22 8.89 -13.07
CA THR A 69 21.67 9.82 -14.12
C THR A 69 22.44 11.00 -13.53
N VAL A 70 22.06 11.41 -12.32
CA VAL A 70 22.66 12.56 -11.62
C VAL A 70 23.79 12.12 -10.70
N SER A 71 24.97 12.72 -10.86
CA SER A 71 26.06 12.57 -9.90
C SER A 71 26.06 13.71 -8.87
N TYR A 72 25.91 13.36 -7.59
CA TYR A 72 25.92 14.30 -6.47
C TYR A 72 27.29 14.36 -5.78
N PRO A 73 27.72 15.53 -5.27
CA PRO A 73 28.89 15.60 -4.39
C PRO A 73 28.71 14.74 -3.14
N ALA A 74 29.82 14.27 -2.54
CA ALA A 74 29.79 13.49 -1.32
C ALA A 74 28.97 14.19 -0.20
N GLY A 75 28.06 13.44 0.42
CA GLY A 75 27.17 13.93 1.48
C GLY A 75 26.09 14.91 1.01
N LYS A 76 25.86 15.04 -0.30
CA LYS A 76 24.79 15.86 -0.90
C LYS A 76 23.77 14.98 -1.60
N THR A 77 22.52 15.40 -1.49
CA THR A 77 21.36 14.73 -2.09
C THR A 77 20.69 15.61 -3.14
N ALA A 78 19.71 15.05 -3.85
CA ALA A 78 18.96 15.71 -4.91
C ALA A 78 18.32 17.03 -4.48
N GLY A 79 17.64 17.07 -3.33
CA GLY A 79 16.98 18.28 -2.82
C GLY A 79 17.96 19.40 -2.50
N GLN A 80 19.21 19.06 -2.18
CA GLN A 80 20.29 20.02 -1.92
C GLN A 80 20.99 20.49 -3.21
N CYS A 81 20.75 19.81 -4.33
CA CYS A 81 21.43 20.03 -5.62
C CYS A 81 20.45 20.25 -6.80
N PRO A 82 19.46 21.16 -6.71
CA PRO A 82 18.41 21.30 -7.73
C PRO A 82 18.95 21.67 -9.12
N LYS A 83 20.07 22.40 -9.19
CA LYS A 83 20.73 22.74 -10.47
C LYS A 83 21.30 21.52 -11.19
N ARG A 84 21.66 20.45 -10.47
CA ARG A 84 22.15 19.21 -11.08
C ARG A 84 20.99 18.38 -11.60
N VAL A 85 19.94 18.22 -10.80
CA VAL A 85 18.70 17.56 -11.21
C VAL A 85 18.13 18.19 -12.49
N ARG A 86 18.05 19.52 -12.56
CA ARG A 86 17.56 20.25 -13.73
C ARG A 86 18.38 20.07 -15.02
N ARG A 87 19.60 19.52 -14.96
CA ARG A 87 20.39 19.24 -16.18
C ARG A 87 19.90 18.00 -16.90
N GLU A 88 19.28 17.09 -16.17
CA GLU A 88 18.68 15.86 -16.69
C GLU A 88 17.22 16.08 -17.12
N TYR A 89 16.85 17.32 -17.45
CA TYR A 89 15.49 17.66 -17.89
C TYR A 89 15.19 17.05 -19.26
N ASP A 90 14.15 16.23 -19.31
CA ASP A 90 13.59 15.70 -20.54
C ASP A 90 12.45 16.61 -21.04
N PRO A 91 12.63 17.29 -22.20
CA PRO A 91 11.59 18.16 -22.76
C PRO A 91 10.33 17.43 -23.22
N ALA A 92 10.41 16.13 -23.55
CA ALA A 92 9.27 15.36 -24.00
C ALA A 92 8.31 15.02 -22.85
N LEU A 93 8.87 14.71 -21.68
CA LEU A 93 8.12 14.38 -20.47
C LEU A 93 7.86 15.59 -19.57
N GLY A 94 8.58 16.69 -19.80
CA GLY A 94 8.48 17.91 -19.00
C GLY A 94 9.03 17.75 -17.59
N LYS A 95 9.93 16.78 -17.36
CA LYS A 95 10.44 16.36 -16.05
C LYS A 95 11.92 16.01 -16.08
N CYS A 96 12.58 16.04 -14.94
CA CYS A 96 13.98 15.64 -14.78
C CYS A 96 14.10 14.13 -14.54
N ASN A 97 14.91 13.45 -15.34
CA ASN A 97 15.18 12.03 -15.18
C ASN A 97 16.19 11.81 -14.04
N LEU A 98 15.81 11.07 -13.00
CA LEU A 98 16.68 10.69 -11.88
C LEU A 98 17.45 9.38 -12.12
N GLY A 99 17.01 8.58 -13.09
CA GLY A 99 17.63 7.31 -13.48
C GLY A 99 16.72 6.11 -13.32
N ASP A 100 17.33 4.92 -13.33
CA ASP A 100 16.62 3.66 -13.48
C ASP A 100 16.67 2.80 -12.21
N CYS A 101 15.52 2.23 -11.86
CA CYS A 101 15.34 1.21 -10.84
C CYS A 101 14.99 -0.10 -11.53
N VAL A 102 15.82 -1.14 -11.37
CA VAL A 102 15.57 -2.46 -11.95
C VAL A 102 15.27 -3.42 -10.82
N ILE A 103 14.07 -4.00 -10.80
CA ILE A 103 13.58 -4.88 -9.75
C ILE A 103 13.36 -6.28 -10.32
N ASP A 104 13.90 -7.28 -9.63
CA ASP A 104 13.62 -8.68 -9.89
C ASP A 104 12.32 -9.11 -9.21
N LEU A 105 11.31 -9.45 -10.00
CA LEU A 105 9.99 -9.80 -9.49
C LEU A 105 9.96 -11.16 -8.78
N GLU A 106 10.79 -12.11 -9.20
CA GLU A 106 10.85 -13.43 -8.58
C GLU A 106 11.52 -13.34 -7.21
N GLN A 107 12.61 -12.59 -7.12
CA GLN A 107 13.31 -12.34 -5.87
C GLN A 107 12.45 -11.55 -4.90
N ALA A 108 11.72 -10.53 -5.36
CA ALA A 108 10.76 -9.81 -4.54
C ALA A 108 9.65 -10.73 -3.99
N ARG A 109 9.17 -11.70 -4.78
CA ARG A 109 8.21 -12.71 -4.27
C ARG A 109 8.82 -13.61 -3.21
N ARG A 110 10.03 -14.13 -3.43
CA ARG A 110 10.73 -14.99 -2.48
C ARG A 110 10.99 -14.26 -1.16
N GLN A 111 11.44 -13.00 -1.22
CA GLN A 111 11.65 -12.17 -0.04
C GLN A 111 10.33 -11.87 0.69
N ALA A 112 9.27 -11.53 -0.04
CA ALA A 112 7.95 -11.31 0.56
C ALA A 112 7.47 -12.56 1.33
N GLU A 113 7.64 -13.76 0.76
CA GLU A 113 7.33 -15.02 1.43
C GLU A 113 8.24 -15.30 2.64
N GLU A 114 9.56 -15.14 2.48
CA GLU A 114 10.56 -15.37 3.54
C GLU A 114 10.36 -14.47 4.75
N PHE A 115 10.07 -13.19 4.52
CA PHE A 115 9.87 -12.19 5.57
C PHE A 115 8.40 -12.09 6.04
N GLY A 116 7.48 -12.87 5.45
CA GLY A 116 6.07 -12.91 5.85
C GLY A 116 5.32 -11.61 5.57
N HIS A 117 5.56 -10.99 4.41
CA HIS A 117 4.97 -9.73 3.97
C HIS A 117 4.33 -9.85 2.58
N SER A 118 3.54 -8.85 2.17
CA SER A 118 2.97 -8.85 0.82
C SER A 118 4.00 -8.47 -0.25
N LEU A 119 3.84 -9.03 -1.45
CA LEU A 119 4.65 -8.64 -2.63
C LEU A 119 4.59 -7.13 -2.88
N MET A 120 3.42 -6.51 -2.72
CA MET A 120 3.26 -5.07 -2.89
C MET A 120 4.11 -4.26 -1.90
N ARG A 121 4.23 -4.72 -0.65
CA ARG A 121 5.12 -4.07 0.32
C ARG A 121 6.58 -4.21 -0.09
N GLU A 122 6.99 -5.38 -0.56
CA GLU A 122 8.37 -5.63 -1.00
C GLU A 122 8.72 -4.76 -2.21
N LEU A 123 7.87 -4.74 -3.24
CA LEU A 123 8.04 -3.87 -4.39
C LEU A 123 8.05 -2.39 -4.01
N GLY A 124 7.21 -1.98 -3.05
CA GLY A 124 7.21 -0.62 -2.51
C GLY A 124 8.51 -0.29 -1.78
N TYR A 125 9.04 -1.21 -0.98
CA TYR A 125 10.33 -1.04 -0.30
C TYR A 125 11.48 -0.93 -1.29
N LEU A 126 11.61 -1.88 -2.23
CA LEU A 126 12.67 -1.87 -3.24
C LEU A 126 12.63 -0.61 -4.12
N THR A 127 11.43 -0.15 -4.47
CA THR A 127 11.24 1.10 -5.22
C THR A 127 11.66 2.33 -4.41
N ALA A 128 11.24 2.42 -3.15
CA ALA A 128 11.64 3.54 -2.27
C ALA A 128 13.16 3.53 -2.02
N HIS A 129 13.72 2.36 -1.76
CA HIS A 129 15.15 2.14 -1.59
C HIS A 129 15.93 2.62 -2.81
N SER A 130 15.52 2.19 -4.01
CA SER A 130 16.13 2.64 -5.26
C SER A 130 15.96 4.14 -5.48
N ALA A 131 14.76 4.70 -5.28
CA ALA A 131 14.52 6.14 -5.42
C ALA A 131 15.47 6.98 -4.55
N PHE A 132 15.70 6.59 -3.29
CA PHE A 132 16.67 7.29 -2.43
C PHE A 132 18.10 7.13 -2.94
N HIS A 133 18.51 5.97 -3.44
CA HIS A 133 19.80 5.82 -4.11
C HIS A 133 19.93 6.75 -5.33
N LEU A 134 18.90 6.84 -6.18
CA LEU A 134 18.88 7.75 -7.33
C LEU A 134 18.97 9.23 -6.92
N MET A 135 18.56 9.56 -5.70
CA MET A 135 18.65 10.91 -5.12
C MET A 135 19.94 11.16 -4.32
N GLY A 136 20.90 10.23 -4.35
CA GLY A 136 22.23 10.42 -3.77
C GLY A 136 22.40 9.93 -2.33
N TYR A 137 21.47 9.14 -1.82
CA TYR A 137 21.66 8.43 -0.54
C TYR A 137 22.57 7.21 -0.76
N ASP A 138 23.48 6.97 0.19
CA ASP A 138 24.37 5.80 0.21
C ASP A 138 24.22 5.07 1.56
N HIS A 139 24.43 3.77 1.57
CA HIS A 139 24.37 2.90 2.75
C HIS A 139 25.74 2.28 3.10
N MET A 140 26.82 2.66 2.42
CA MET A 140 28.16 2.07 2.65
C MET A 140 28.80 2.50 3.98
N GLU A 141 28.54 3.72 4.47
CA GLU A 141 29.04 4.21 5.76
C GLU A 141 27.93 4.22 6.85
N ASP A 142 28.30 3.91 8.10
CA ASP A 142 27.34 3.73 9.22
C ASP A 142 26.46 4.96 9.51
N GLY A 143 26.96 6.17 9.21
CA GLY A 143 26.23 7.42 9.36
C GLY A 143 25.15 7.58 8.29
N ASP A 144 25.53 7.43 7.03
CA ASP A 144 24.64 7.60 5.86
C ASP A 144 23.56 6.52 5.81
N LYS A 145 23.92 5.30 6.22
CA LYS A 145 22.98 4.19 6.39
C LYS A 145 21.83 4.49 7.34
N ARG A 146 22.06 5.25 8.42
CA ARG A 146 20.98 5.65 9.35
C ARG A 146 20.05 6.67 8.71
N VAL A 147 20.60 7.63 7.97
CA VAL A 147 19.82 8.69 7.32
C VAL A 147 18.91 8.08 6.25
N MET A 148 19.45 7.24 5.37
CA MET A 148 18.68 6.54 4.35
C MET A 148 17.56 5.69 4.98
N ARG A 149 17.86 4.91 6.02
CA ARG A 149 16.87 4.10 6.73
C ARG A 149 15.73 4.93 7.33
N GLU A 150 16.02 6.11 7.85
CA GLU A 150 14.96 6.99 8.37
C GLU A 150 14.09 7.55 7.23
N MET A 151 14.69 7.86 6.07
CA MET A 151 13.93 8.28 4.89
C MET A 151 13.04 7.17 4.32
N GLU A 152 13.58 5.94 4.20
CA GLU A 152 12.82 4.73 3.85
C GLU A 152 11.63 4.53 4.80
N LYS A 153 11.86 4.58 6.12
CA LYS A 153 10.78 4.47 7.10
C LYS A 153 9.74 5.57 6.94
N ARG A 154 10.15 6.82 6.67
CA ARG A 154 9.21 7.93 6.45
C ARG A 154 8.38 7.71 5.21
N ALA A 155 8.98 7.32 4.09
CA ALA A 155 8.27 7.00 2.85
C ALA A 155 7.26 5.88 3.08
N MET A 156 7.71 4.76 3.66
CA MET A 156 6.86 3.61 3.92
C MET A 156 5.72 3.91 4.89
N ARG A 157 5.92 4.78 5.90
CA ARG A 157 4.84 5.27 6.79
C ARG A 157 3.81 6.12 6.05
N VAL A 158 4.25 7.07 5.24
CA VAL A 158 3.34 7.93 4.44
C VAL A 158 2.51 7.07 3.48
N LEU A 159 3.13 6.03 2.92
CA LEU A 159 2.48 5.07 2.03
C LEU A 159 1.59 4.05 2.76
N SER A 160 1.52 4.08 4.10
CA SER A 160 0.79 3.09 4.93
C SER A 160 1.29 1.64 4.73
N LEU A 161 2.59 1.46 4.49
CA LEU A 161 3.24 0.17 4.21
C LEU A 161 4.12 -0.37 5.36
N TRP A 162 4.09 0.22 6.58
CA TRP A 162 4.97 -0.22 7.67
C TRP A 162 4.33 -0.41 9.05
N ARG A 163 4.30 -1.68 9.51
CA ARG A 163 4.73 -2.05 10.87
C ARG A 163 5.75 -3.21 10.81
N GLY A 164 6.67 -3.20 11.77
CA GLY A 164 7.86 -4.07 11.83
C GLY A 164 7.61 -5.50 12.31
N ASP A 165 6.53 -6.14 11.89
CA ASP A 165 6.13 -7.47 12.37
C ASP A 165 5.48 -8.41 11.35
N GLY A 166 5.18 -7.99 10.14
CA GLY A 166 4.35 -8.83 9.24
C GLY A 166 3.18 -8.10 8.61
N SER A 167 2.69 -7.06 9.29
CA SER A 167 1.38 -6.49 9.01
C SER A 167 1.45 -5.25 8.11
N MET A 168 0.48 -5.15 7.19
CA MET A 168 0.16 -3.91 6.49
C MET A 168 -0.26 -2.85 7.52
N ASP A 169 0.21 -1.61 7.38
CA ASP A 169 -0.06 -0.55 8.36
C ASP A 169 -1.49 -0.05 8.21
N TYR A 170 -2.37 -0.59 9.04
CA TYR A 170 -3.77 -0.20 9.08
C TYR A 170 -3.99 1.06 9.92
N ASP A 171 -2.96 1.74 10.44
CA ASP A 171 -3.14 2.92 11.30
C ASP A 171 -3.93 4.02 10.59
N VAL A 172 -3.68 4.26 9.30
CA VAL A 172 -4.46 5.22 8.49
C VAL A 172 -5.91 4.75 8.31
N LEU A 173 -6.10 3.47 7.98
CA LEU A 173 -7.44 2.90 7.78
C LEU A 173 -8.26 2.93 9.08
N PHE A 174 -7.63 2.58 10.20
CA PHE A 174 -8.21 2.59 11.53
C PHE A 174 -8.47 4.01 12.04
N LYS A 175 -7.58 4.96 11.73
CA LYS A 175 -7.83 6.39 11.99
C LYS A 175 -9.07 6.88 11.24
N ARG A 176 -9.23 6.53 9.96
CA ARG A 176 -10.44 6.87 9.18
C ARG A 176 -11.70 6.26 9.79
N ALA A 177 -11.62 5.03 10.32
CA ALA A 177 -12.74 4.43 11.06
C ALA A 177 -13.04 5.20 12.36
N CYS A 178 -12.00 5.64 13.10
CA CYS A 178 -12.14 6.46 14.30
C CYS A 178 -12.72 7.87 14.05
N GLU A 179 -12.45 8.46 12.89
CA GLU A 179 -13.03 9.73 12.43
C GLU A 179 -14.50 9.54 12.02
N ALA A 180 -14.83 8.44 11.33
CA ALA A 180 -16.20 8.14 10.91
C ALA A 180 -17.16 7.99 12.11
N LEU A 181 -16.62 7.51 13.24
CA LEU A 181 -17.28 7.35 14.53
C LEU A 181 -18.02 8.61 15.00
N ASP A 182 -17.46 9.79 14.71
CA ASP A 182 -18.01 11.08 15.15
C ASP A 182 -19.35 11.41 14.46
N ASN A 183 -19.67 10.75 13.35
CA ASN A 183 -20.93 10.90 12.61
C ASN A 183 -21.99 9.85 12.96
N SER A 184 -21.69 8.92 13.88
CA SER A 184 -22.61 7.86 14.28
C SER A 184 -23.93 8.41 14.85
N TYR A 185 -25.06 7.90 14.36
CA TYR A 185 -26.39 8.18 14.90
C TYR A 185 -26.86 7.00 15.75
N ALA A 186 -26.56 7.01 17.05
CA ALA A 186 -26.89 5.91 17.97
C ALA A 186 -27.62 6.39 19.24
N PRO A 187 -28.84 6.98 19.12
CA PRO A 187 -29.56 7.52 20.28
C PRO A 187 -30.19 6.44 21.18
N TYR A 188 -30.30 5.18 20.73
CA TYR A 188 -30.94 4.11 21.49
C TYR A 188 -29.93 3.23 22.22
N SER A 189 -28.87 2.78 21.52
CA SER A 189 -27.82 1.96 22.17
C SER A 189 -26.75 2.79 22.86
N HIS A 190 -26.56 4.04 22.44
CA HIS A 190 -25.40 4.87 22.80
C HIS A 190 -24.05 4.20 22.50
N PHE A 191 -24.03 3.20 21.60
CA PHE A 191 -22.82 2.50 21.19
C PHE A 191 -22.47 2.92 19.76
N LYS A 192 -21.50 3.82 19.65
CA LYS A 192 -21.05 4.34 18.36
C LYS A 192 -19.96 3.45 17.76
N VAL A 193 -20.06 3.27 16.45
CA VAL A 193 -19.15 2.46 15.64
C VAL A 193 -18.86 3.19 14.33
N GLY A 194 -17.59 3.20 13.95
CA GLY A 194 -17.11 3.70 12.66
C GLY A 194 -16.38 2.58 11.93
N ALA A 195 -16.41 2.61 10.60
CA ALA A 195 -15.70 1.68 9.76
C ALA A 195 -15.10 2.40 8.55
N CYS A 196 -14.03 1.84 8.00
CA CYS A 196 -13.44 2.30 6.74
C CYS A 196 -12.97 1.09 5.92
N ILE A 197 -13.42 1.02 4.67
CA ILE A 197 -13.04 0.00 3.71
C ILE A 197 -11.91 0.54 2.83
N LEU A 198 -10.86 -0.26 2.65
CA LEU A 198 -9.86 -0.10 1.61
C LEU A 198 -10.24 -1.01 0.44
N THR A 199 -10.29 -0.45 -0.77
CA THR A 199 -10.51 -1.23 -2.00
C THR A 199 -9.20 -1.60 -2.67
N GLU A 200 -9.22 -2.55 -3.61
CA GLU A 200 -8.01 -2.99 -4.32
C GLU A 200 -7.30 -1.88 -5.12
N ASP A 201 -8.04 -0.87 -5.58
CA ASP A 201 -7.45 0.28 -6.31
C ASP A 201 -6.88 1.36 -5.37
N GLY A 202 -6.95 1.14 -4.06
CA GLY A 202 -6.46 2.05 -3.03
C GLY A 202 -7.46 3.11 -2.57
N SER A 203 -8.66 3.19 -3.17
CA SER A 203 -9.69 4.11 -2.68
C SER A 203 -10.28 3.65 -1.34
N MET A 204 -10.60 4.62 -0.47
CA MET A 204 -11.09 4.38 0.89
C MET A 204 -12.51 4.93 1.09
N PHE A 205 -13.38 4.16 1.75
CA PHE A 205 -14.77 4.53 2.01
C PHE A 205 -15.12 4.34 3.48
N SER A 206 -15.47 5.44 4.15
CA SER A 206 -15.89 5.42 5.54
C SER A 206 -17.40 5.27 5.69
N GLY A 207 -17.81 4.70 6.84
CA GLY A 207 -19.19 4.60 7.27
C GLY A 207 -19.29 4.59 8.79
N CYS A 208 -20.47 4.89 9.31
CA CYS A 208 -20.80 4.79 10.74
C CYS A 208 -22.14 4.10 10.91
N ASN A 209 -22.42 3.58 12.12
CA ASN A 209 -23.74 3.04 12.39
C ASN A 209 -24.78 4.17 12.49
N PHE A 210 -25.98 3.87 12.01
CA PHE A 210 -27.15 4.70 12.24
C PHE A 210 -28.33 3.82 12.65
N GLU A 211 -28.95 4.20 13.75
CA GLU A 211 -30.08 3.47 14.32
C GLU A 211 -31.42 4.04 13.83
N ASN A 212 -32.45 3.24 14.02
CA ASN A 212 -33.82 3.62 13.74
C ASN A 212 -34.72 3.17 14.89
N ALA A 213 -35.81 3.91 15.14
CA ALA A 213 -36.82 3.54 16.13
C ALA A 213 -37.37 2.13 15.89
N SER A 214 -37.51 1.73 14.61
CA SER A 214 -37.69 0.33 14.25
C SER A 214 -36.32 -0.33 14.15
N LEU A 215 -35.89 -0.97 15.24
CA LEU A 215 -34.50 -1.46 15.39
C LEU A 215 -34.03 -2.39 14.27
N GLY A 216 -34.93 -3.09 13.58
CA GLY A 216 -34.60 -3.93 12.42
C GLY A 216 -34.07 -3.14 11.20
N ALA A 217 -34.33 -1.83 11.14
CA ALA A 217 -33.83 -0.94 10.09
C ALA A 217 -32.44 -0.34 10.42
N THR A 218 -31.84 -0.69 11.57
CA THR A 218 -30.50 -0.24 11.94
C THR A 218 -29.44 -0.78 10.98
N ILE A 219 -28.56 0.11 10.52
CA ILE A 219 -27.40 -0.22 9.69
C ILE A 219 -26.12 -0.08 10.50
N CYS A 220 -25.28 -1.11 10.42
CA CYS A 220 -23.97 -1.14 11.05
C CYS A 220 -22.95 -0.33 10.22
N ALA A 221 -21.87 0.11 10.87
CA ALA A 221 -20.85 0.94 10.23
C ALA A 221 -20.21 0.26 9.01
N GLU A 222 -19.95 -1.04 9.09
CA GLU A 222 -19.34 -1.85 8.04
C GLU A 222 -20.24 -1.92 6.80
N ARG A 223 -21.54 -2.13 7.00
CA ARG A 223 -22.53 -2.14 5.91
C ARG A 223 -22.73 -0.74 5.32
N CYS A 224 -22.64 0.30 6.14
CA CYS A 224 -22.65 1.68 5.69
C CYS A 224 -21.44 1.96 4.76
N ALA A 225 -20.21 1.63 5.22
CA ALA A 225 -18.99 1.78 4.44
C ALA A 225 -19.02 0.95 3.13
N ALA A 226 -19.49 -0.30 3.20
CA ALA A 226 -19.65 -1.16 2.03
C ALA A 226 -20.65 -0.55 1.02
N SER A 227 -21.78 -0.03 1.51
CA SER A 227 -22.79 0.63 0.67
C SER A 227 -22.21 1.86 -0.03
N CYS A 228 -21.40 2.67 0.66
CA CYS A 228 -20.71 3.81 0.06
C CYS A 228 -19.76 3.38 -1.06
N ALA A 229 -18.93 2.35 -0.83
CA ALA A 229 -18.00 1.82 -1.82
C ALA A 229 -18.75 1.27 -3.05
N ILE A 230 -19.81 0.49 -2.83
CA ILE A 230 -20.62 -0.10 -3.89
C ILE A 230 -21.34 0.96 -4.71
N ALA A 231 -21.90 1.99 -4.06
CA ALA A 231 -22.54 3.11 -4.74
C ALA A 231 -21.54 3.90 -5.61
N ALA A 232 -20.27 3.94 -5.22
CA ALA A 232 -19.17 4.50 -6.01
C ALA A 232 -18.61 3.53 -7.08
N GLY A 233 -19.25 2.39 -7.30
CA GLY A 233 -18.85 1.39 -8.31
C GLY A 233 -17.72 0.46 -7.87
N LYS A 234 -17.30 0.47 -6.60
CA LYS A 234 -16.23 -0.37 -6.08
C LYS A 234 -16.80 -1.64 -5.46
N ARG A 235 -16.41 -2.81 -5.98
CA ARG A 235 -16.95 -4.13 -5.58
C ARG A 235 -15.87 -5.15 -5.20
N ARG A 236 -14.64 -4.71 -5.01
CA ARG A 236 -13.52 -5.55 -4.57
C ARG A 236 -12.82 -4.87 -3.40
N PHE A 237 -12.91 -5.46 -2.22
CA PHE A 237 -12.38 -4.88 -0.99
C PHE A 237 -11.10 -5.60 -0.57
N ALA A 238 -10.08 -4.81 -0.27
CA ALA A 238 -8.75 -5.28 0.14
C ALA A 238 -8.61 -5.39 1.66
N ALA A 239 -9.27 -4.52 2.44
CA ALA A 239 -9.30 -4.58 3.91
C ALA A 239 -10.46 -3.74 4.47
N ILE A 240 -10.79 -3.95 5.75
CA ILE A 240 -11.70 -3.07 6.50
C ILE A 240 -11.19 -2.82 7.92
N ALA A 241 -11.23 -1.57 8.37
CA ALA A 241 -11.06 -1.22 9.77
C ALA A 241 -12.39 -0.85 10.43
N ILE A 242 -12.57 -1.25 11.69
CA ILE A 242 -13.79 -1.08 12.48
C ILE A 242 -13.39 -0.61 13.88
N ALA A 243 -13.88 0.57 14.26
CA ALA A 243 -13.59 1.22 15.53
C ALA A 243 -14.87 1.39 16.34
N GLY A 244 -14.87 0.94 17.60
CA GLY A 244 -15.90 1.30 18.58
C GLY A 244 -15.42 2.43 19.49
N GLU A 245 -16.36 3.22 20.02
CA GLU A 245 -16.05 4.33 20.95
C GLU A 245 -15.56 3.79 22.31
N SER A 246 -16.34 2.91 22.93
CA SER A 246 -16.12 2.46 24.32
C SER A 246 -15.50 1.07 24.44
N ALA A 247 -15.49 0.28 23.37
CA ALA A 247 -14.92 -1.06 23.31
C ALA A 247 -14.65 -1.46 21.84
N PRO A 248 -13.82 -2.48 21.57
CA PRO A 248 -13.67 -3.03 20.23
C PRO A 248 -15.01 -3.51 19.65
N ALA A 249 -15.38 -2.99 18.48
CA ALA A 249 -16.65 -3.28 17.82
C ALA A 249 -16.50 -4.42 16.80
N TRP A 250 -16.68 -5.66 17.25
CA TRP A 250 -16.61 -6.84 16.37
C TRP A 250 -17.75 -6.85 15.34
N PRO A 251 -17.47 -7.19 14.07
CA PRO A 251 -18.52 -7.18 13.06
C PRO A 251 -19.57 -8.25 13.34
N CYS A 252 -20.84 -7.87 13.20
CA CYS A 252 -21.96 -8.80 13.38
C CYS A 252 -22.03 -9.81 12.21
N GLY A 253 -22.80 -10.89 12.38
CA GLY A 253 -22.89 -11.94 11.35
C GLY A 253 -23.33 -11.42 9.98
N ILE A 254 -24.26 -10.47 9.93
CA ILE A 254 -24.72 -9.86 8.67
C ILE A 254 -23.59 -9.06 8.01
N CYS A 255 -22.82 -8.29 8.78
CA CYS A 255 -21.68 -7.53 8.24
C CYS A 255 -20.62 -8.47 7.67
N ARG A 256 -20.28 -9.55 8.39
CA ARG A 256 -19.34 -10.56 7.89
C ARG A 256 -19.82 -11.16 6.57
N GLN A 257 -21.10 -11.50 6.48
CA GLN A 257 -21.69 -12.08 5.27
C GLN A 257 -21.70 -11.08 4.10
N VAL A 258 -21.98 -9.80 4.35
CA VAL A 258 -21.90 -8.75 3.32
C VAL A 258 -20.47 -8.55 2.82
N LEU A 259 -19.49 -8.52 3.73
CA LEU A 259 -18.08 -8.41 3.33
C LEU A 259 -17.65 -9.59 2.47
N ARG A 260 -18.06 -10.81 2.86
CA ARG A 260 -17.74 -12.06 2.15
C ARG A 260 -18.23 -12.09 0.69
N GLU A 261 -19.25 -11.32 0.35
CA GLU A 261 -19.74 -11.18 -1.03
C GLU A 261 -18.73 -10.43 -1.93
N PHE A 262 -17.95 -9.50 -1.37
CA PHE A 262 -17.11 -8.56 -2.11
C PHE A 262 -15.60 -8.68 -1.79
N SER A 263 -15.23 -9.69 -1.01
CA SER A 263 -13.90 -9.84 -0.43
C SER A 263 -13.43 -11.30 -0.48
N PRO A 264 -12.14 -11.57 -0.72
CA PRO A 264 -11.59 -12.90 -0.47
C PRO A 264 -11.68 -13.24 1.02
N LEU A 265 -11.70 -14.54 1.35
CA LEU A 265 -11.69 -15.02 2.74
C LEU A 265 -10.44 -14.59 3.52
N SER A 266 -9.32 -14.39 2.80
CA SER A 266 -8.08 -13.85 3.35
C SER A 266 -8.12 -12.35 3.65
N MET A 267 -9.20 -11.63 3.31
CA MET A 267 -9.28 -10.18 3.50
C MET A 267 -9.08 -9.81 5.00
N PRO A 268 -8.13 -8.92 5.31
CA PRO A 268 -7.92 -8.44 6.66
C PRO A 268 -9.07 -7.60 7.22
N VAL A 269 -9.44 -7.87 8.46
CA VAL A 269 -10.46 -7.20 9.26
C VAL A 269 -9.80 -6.68 10.53
N ILE A 270 -9.72 -5.36 10.65
CA ILE A 270 -9.05 -4.65 11.72
C ILE A 270 -10.09 -4.15 12.71
N VAL A 271 -10.04 -4.63 13.95
CA VAL A 271 -11.04 -4.32 14.97
C VAL A 271 -10.36 -3.73 16.19
N GLY A 272 -10.81 -2.56 16.61
CA GLY A 272 -10.24 -1.89 17.77
C GLY A 272 -11.18 -0.89 18.43
N GLN A 273 -10.67 -0.26 19.47
CA GLN A 273 -11.34 0.83 20.18
C GLN A 273 -10.64 2.15 19.86
N LYS A 274 -11.41 3.25 19.76
CA LYS A 274 -10.85 4.60 19.64
C LYS A 274 -9.93 4.90 20.83
N GLY A 275 -8.66 5.22 20.55
CA GLY A 275 -7.63 5.48 21.57
C GLY A 275 -7.00 4.23 22.19
N GLY A 276 -7.37 3.02 21.74
CA GLY A 276 -6.76 1.76 22.15
C GLY A 276 -6.01 1.05 21.02
N GLU A 277 -5.54 -0.16 21.30
CA GLU A 277 -4.96 -1.06 20.29
C GLU A 277 -6.06 -1.74 19.45
N TYR A 278 -5.71 -2.11 18.21
CA TYR A 278 -6.54 -2.93 17.36
C TYR A 278 -5.97 -4.34 17.20
N ARG A 279 -6.83 -5.26 16.77
CA ARG A 279 -6.48 -6.62 16.35
C ARG A 279 -6.75 -6.77 14.87
N VAL A 280 -5.97 -7.63 14.22
CA VAL A 280 -6.14 -7.98 12.81
C VAL A 280 -6.47 -9.45 12.73
N LEU A 281 -7.55 -9.78 12.05
CA LEU A 281 -7.94 -11.15 11.71
C LEU A 281 -8.31 -11.20 10.24
N THR A 282 -8.35 -12.39 9.66
CA THR A 282 -8.93 -12.62 8.34
C THR A 282 -10.45 -12.72 8.42
N LEU A 283 -11.12 -12.51 7.30
CA LEU A 283 -12.56 -12.74 7.19
C LEU A 283 -12.92 -14.22 7.42
N GLU A 284 -12.04 -15.15 7.02
CA GLU A 284 -12.19 -16.59 7.28
C GLU A 284 -12.25 -16.93 8.76
N GLU A 285 -11.36 -16.35 9.57
CA GLU A 285 -11.35 -16.55 11.02
C GLU A 285 -12.64 -16.04 11.67
N LEU A 286 -13.24 -15.00 11.11
CA LEU A 286 -14.49 -14.42 11.61
C LEU A 286 -15.73 -15.14 11.05
N LEU A 287 -15.66 -15.77 9.88
CA LEU A 287 -16.78 -16.44 9.23
C LEU A 287 -16.34 -17.79 8.63
N PRO A 288 -15.93 -18.76 9.47
CA PRO A 288 -15.41 -20.03 8.99
C PRO A 288 -16.50 -20.83 8.30
N ARG A 289 -16.15 -21.49 7.19
CA ARG A 289 -17.10 -22.29 6.37
C ARG A 289 -18.33 -21.47 5.94
N SER A 290 -18.09 -20.23 5.51
CA SER A 290 -19.13 -19.29 5.11
C SER A 290 -19.91 -19.77 3.87
N PHE A 291 -21.22 -19.58 3.88
CA PHE A 291 -22.03 -19.58 2.67
C PHE A 291 -21.61 -18.43 1.73
N GLY A 292 -21.71 -18.60 0.41
CA GLY A 292 -21.59 -17.49 -0.54
C GLY A 292 -21.86 -17.81 -2.01
N PRO A 293 -21.31 -17.02 -2.94
CA PRO A 293 -21.66 -17.10 -4.36
C PRO A 293 -21.47 -18.50 -4.96
N GLU A 294 -20.44 -19.25 -4.56
CA GLU A 294 -20.18 -20.61 -5.03
C GLU A 294 -21.28 -21.60 -4.65
N ASP A 295 -21.97 -21.41 -3.52
CA ASP A 295 -23.08 -22.27 -3.09
C ASP A 295 -24.35 -22.05 -3.93
N LEU A 296 -24.43 -20.92 -4.65
CA LEU A 296 -25.54 -20.58 -5.53
C LEU A 296 -25.27 -20.92 -7.00
N GLN A 297 -24.01 -21.18 -7.35
CA GLN A 297 -23.59 -21.57 -8.70
C GLN A 297 -23.80 -23.08 -8.90
N GLY A 298 -25.06 -23.53 -8.91
CA GLY A 298 -25.36 -24.94 -9.22
C GLY A 298 -26.65 -25.50 -8.61
N LYS A 299 -27.81 -24.96 -8.98
CA LYS A 299 -29.08 -25.71 -9.11
C LYS A 299 -29.89 -25.17 -10.30
N GLY A 300 -29.28 -25.22 -11.48
CA GLY A 300 -30.05 -25.38 -12.70
C GLY A 300 -30.46 -26.85 -12.78
N GLU A 301 -31.76 -27.10 -12.72
CA GLU A 301 -32.40 -28.38 -13.05
C GLU A 301 -31.97 -28.90 -14.43
#